data_AF-A0A317YLJ4-F1
#
_entry.id   AF-A0A317YLJ4-F1
#
_cell.length_a   1.000
_cell.length_b   1.000
_cell.length_c   1.000
_cell.angle_alpha   90.00
_cell.angle_beta   90.00
_cell.angle_gamma   90.00
#
_symmetry.space_group_name_H-M   'P 1'
#
loop_
_entity.id
_entity.type
_entity.pdbx_description
1 polymer ?
#
loop_
_entity_poly.entity_id
_entity_poly.type
_entity_poly.pdbx_seq_one_letter_code
_entity_poly.pdbx_strand_id
1 'polypeptide(L)' 'NLLHRENEAVLQYCADHQITFIPYFPLASGILAGKYDENTKFSDHRTTRRDFKPGVFEENVRRVKALESIAAAHQTSIA' A
#
# COMPACT_ATOMS: atom_id res chain seq x y z
N ASN A 1 5.18 -1.23 4.02
CA ASN A 1 4.18 -1.68 3.02
C ASN A 1 4.69 -1.36 1.63
N LEU A 2 3.94 -1.60 0.53
CA LEU A 2 4.48 -1.38 -0.83
C LEU A 2 4.86 0.09 -1.13
N LEU A 3 4.28 1.07 -0.43
CA LEU A 3 4.61 2.49 -0.58
C LEU A 3 5.80 2.94 0.30
N HIS A 4 6.01 2.26 1.43
CA HIS A 4 7.03 2.57 2.45
C HIS A 4 7.83 1.31 2.80
N ARG A 5 9.00 1.16 2.18
CA ARG A 5 9.89 -0.02 2.20
C ARG A 5 11.20 0.21 2.96
N GLU A 6 11.33 1.33 3.67
CA GLU A 6 12.54 1.73 4.41
C GLU A 6 13.00 0.71 5.48
N ASN A 7 12.09 -0.14 5.97
CA ASN A 7 12.39 -1.15 6.99
C ASN A 7 12.92 -2.48 6.42
N GLU A 8 13.22 -2.58 5.12
CA GLU A 8 13.73 -3.83 4.54
C GLU A 8 15.07 -4.28 5.13
N ALA A 9 15.92 -3.34 5.58
CA ALA A 9 17.13 -3.68 6.33
C ALA A 9 16.80 -4.33 7.68
N VAL A 10 15.74 -3.89 8.35
CA VAL A 10 15.26 -4.50 9.61
C VAL A 10 14.65 -5.86 9.33
N LEU A 11 13.89 -6.01 8.23
CA LEU A 11 13.37 -7.30 7.78
C LEU A 11 14.51 -8.31 7.54
N GLN A 12 15.59 -7.88 6.89
CA GLN A 12 16.76 -8.72 6.67
C GLN A 12 17.42 -9.14 7.99
N TYR A 13 17.64 -8.19 8.90
CA TYR A 13 18.18 -8.49 10.22
C TYR A 13 17.28 -9.48 10.99
N CYS A 14 15.97 -9.30 10.93
CA CYS A 14 15.03 -10.23 11.55
C CYS A 14 15.14 -11.65 10.96
N ALA A 15 15.28 -11.77 9.64
CA ALA A 15 15.47 -13.06 8.96
C ALA A 15 16.78 -13.74 9.41
N ASP A 16 17.88 -13.00 9.46
CA ASP A 16 19.21 -13.52 9.85
C ASP A 16 19.24 -14.01 11.31
N HIS A 17 18.40 -13.42 12.17
CA HIS A 17 18.36 -13.70 13.61
C HIS A 17 17.15 -14.53 14.06
N GLN A 18 16.40 -15.12 13.13
CA GLN A 18 15.20 -15.93 13.44
C GLN A 18 14.15 -15.15 14.27
N ILE A 19 14.04 -13.84 14.03
CA ILE A 19 13.03 -12.98 14.65
C ILE A 19 11.84 -12.85 13.70
N THR A 20 10.63 -13.13 14.17
CA THR A 20 9.42 -12.92 13.38
C THR A 20 9.18 -11.42 13.16
N PHE A 21 9.15 -11.00 11.89
CA PHE A 21 8.79 -9.63 11.52
C PHE A 21 7.30 -9.54 11.19
N ILE A 22 6.54 -8.76 11.97
CA ILE A 22 5.10 -8.52 11.73
C ILE A 22 4.93 -7.09 11.19
N PRO A 23 4.65 -6.91 9.88
CA PRO A 23 4.43 -5.58 9.34
C PRO A 23 3.10 -5.00 9.84
N TYR A 24 3.16 -3.77 10.37
CA TYR A 24 1.96 -2.98 10.67
C TYR A 24 1.56 -2.13 9.46
N PHE A 25 0.26 -1.83 9.36
CA PHE A 25 -0.31 -0.97 8.32
C PHE A 25 0.00 -1.43 6.87
N PRO A 26 -0.18 -2.72 6.53
CA PRO A 26 0.25 -3.30 5.25
C PRO A 26 -0.50 -2.73 4.05
N LEU A 27 -1.76 -2.28 4.24
CA LEU A 27 -2.61 -1.81 3.13
C LEU A 27 -2.69 -0.28 2.99
N ALA A 28 -1.87 0.48 3.73
CA ALA A 28 -1.79 1.95 3.64
C ALA A 28 -3.18 2.65 3.70
N SER A 29 -4.00 2.33 4.71
CA SER A 29 -5.39 2.82 4.81
C SER A 29 -6.26 2.52 3.59
N GLY A 30 -6.01 1.40 2.91
CA GLY A 30 -6.83 0.90 1.80
C GLY A 30 -6.34 1.32 0.40
N ILE A 31 -5.31 2.17 0.28
CA ILE A 31 -4.72 2.51 -1.02
C ILE A 31 -4.25 1.22 -1.71
N LEU A 32 -3.49 0.40 -1.00
CA LEU A 32 -2.94 -0.86 -1.53
C LEU A 32 -3.96 -2.01 -1.58
N ALA A 33 -5.21 -1.76 -1.19
CA ALA A 33 -6.28 -2.75 -1.29
C ALA A 33 -7.09 -2.63 -2.59
N GLY A 34 -6.76 -1.67 -3.46
CA GLY A 34 -7.57 -1.35 -4.65
C GLY A 34 -8.92 -0.71 -4.32
N LYS A 35 -9.10 -0.15 -3.12
CA LYS A 35 -10.39 0.35 -2.64
C LYS A 35 -10.85 1.66 -3.31
N TYR A 36 -9.92 2.41 -3.91
CA TYR A 36 -10.17 3.78 -4.35
C TYR A 36 -9.92 3.95 -5.85
N ASP A 37 -10.54 4.98 -6.41
CA ASP A 37 -10.19 5.54 -7.71
C ASP A 37 -9.47 6.90 -7.55
N GLU A 38 -8.93 7.43 -8.65
CA GLU A 38 -8.20 8.72 -8.67
C GLU A 38 -9.09 9.92 -8.31
N ASN A 39 -10.41 9.78 -8.43
CA ASN A 39 -11.36 10.85 -8.14
C ASN A 39 -11.83 10.83 -6.69
N THR A 40 -11.51 9.79 -5.93
CA THR A 40 -11.90 9.62 -4.53
C THR A 40 -11.38 10.80 -3.70
N LYS A 41 -12.27 11.43 -2.93
CA LYS A 41 -11.97 12.59 -2.08
C LYS A 41 -12.06 12.22 -0.61
N PHE A 42 -11.29 12.93 0.21
CA PHE A 42 -11.22 12.73 1.65
C PHE A 42 -11.45 14.06 2.38
N SER A 43 -12.15 14.02 3.49
CA SER A 43 -12.42 15.17 4.38
C SER A 43 -12.01 14.90 5.83
N ASP A 44 -11.28 13.81 6.09
CA ASP A 44 -10.86 13.38 7.41
C ASP A 44 -9.34 13.47 7.61
N HIS A 45 -8.83 12.85 8.69
CA HIS A 45 -7.41 12.83 9.04
C HIS A 45 -6.48 12.33 7.93
N ARG A 46 -6.99 11.65 6.89
CA ARG A 46 -6.18 11.19 5.76
C ARG A 46 -5.66 12.37 4.95
N THR A 47 -6.38 13.48 4.88
CA THR A 47 -5.99 14.69 4.13
C THR A 47 -4.64 15.28 4.55
N THR A 48 -4.19 15.01 5.77
CA THR A 48 -2.90 15.48 6.30
C THR A 48 -1.75 14.51 5.98
N ARG A 49 -2.04 13.25 5.64
CA ARG A 49 -1.03 12.22 5.37
C ARG A 49 -0.43 12.38 3.97
N ARG A 50 0.87 12.10 3.85
CA ARG A 50 1.65 12.23 2.60
C ARG A 50 1.00 11.50 1.42
N ASP A 51 0.59 10.25 1.60
CA ASP A 51 0.11 9.40 0.50
C ASP A 51 -1.28 9.78 -0.02
N PHE A 52 -1.97 10.67 0.69
CA PHE A 52 -3.31 11.17 0.37
C PHE A 52 -3.28 12.62 -0.14
N LYS A 53 -2.08 13.20 -0.32
CA LYS A 53 -1.94 14.53 -0.92
C LYS A 53 -2.28 14.48 -2.41
N PRO A 54 -2.89 15.55 -2.96
CA PRO A 54 -3.17 15.65 -4.39
C PRO A 54 -1.91 15.41 -5.22
N GLY A 55 -2.06 14.69 -6.34
CA GLY A 55 -0.99 14.24 -7.21
C GLY A 55 -0.34 12.93 -6.74
N VAL A 56 -0.03 12.80 -5.45
CA VAL A 56 0.57 11.58 -4.87
C VAL A 56 -0.47 10.47 -4.77
N PHE A 57 -1.68 10.80 -4.32
CA PHE A 57 -2.76 9.84 -4.15
C PHE A 57 -3.15 9.19 -5.47
N GLU A 58 -3.40 10.00 -6.49
CA GLU A 58 -3.82 9.56 -7.82
C GLU A 58 -2.74 8.68 -8.47
N GLU A 59 -1.47 9.06 -8.32
CA GLU A 59 -0.35 8.24 -8.78
C GLU A 59 -0.28 6.88 -8.09
N ASN A 60 -0.42 6.85 -6.75
CA ASN A 60 -0.44 5.60 -6.01
C ASN A 60 -1.62 4.72 -6.43
N VAL A 61 -2.81 5.29 -6.62
CA VAL A 61 -3.99 4.54 -7.10
C VAL A 61 -3.75 3.95 -8.49
N ARG A 62 -3.18 4.71 -9.44
CA ARG A 62 -2.85 4.18 -10.77
C ARG A 62 -1.89 3.01 -10.72
N ARG A 63 -0.84 3.11 -9.90
CA ARG A 63 0.13 2.02 -9.73
C ARG A 63 -0.48 0.78 -9.10
N VAL A 64 -1.41 0.94 -8.16
CA VAL A 64 -2.13 -0.19 -7.55
C VAL A 64 -3.08 -0.84 -8.55
N LYS A 65 -3.78 -0.07 -9.39
CA LYS A 65 -4.66 -0.61 -10.45
C LYS A 65 -3.92 -1.49 -11.46
N ALA A 66 -2.64 -1.23 -11.72
CA ALA A 66 -1.82 -2.11 -12.58
C ALA A 66 -1.70 -3.55 -12.03
N LEU A 67 -2.03 -3.80 -10.76
CA LEU A 67 -2.05 -5.14 -10.16
C LEU A 67 -3.35 -5.91 -10.43
N GLU A 68 -4.40 -5.28 -10.98
CA GLU A 68 -5.70 -5.92 -11.24
C GLU A 68 -5.58 -7.16 -12.12
N SER A 69 -4.72 -7.13 -13.16
CA SER A 69 -4.53 -8.27 -14.04
C SER A 69 -3.90 -9.47 -13.32
N ILE A 70 -3.01 -9.23 -12.36
CA ILE A 70 -2.40 -10.27 -11.53
C ILE A 70 -3.48 -10.86 -10.62
N ALA A 71 -4.24 -10.02 -9.92
CA ALA A 71 -5.34 -10.46 -9.07
C ALA A 71 -6.36 -11.32 -9.84
N ALA A 72 -6.76 -10.88 -11.04
CA ALA A 72 -7.69 -11.61 -11.90
C ALA A 72 -7.14 -12.97 -12.36
N ALA A 73 -5.86 -13.04 -12.74
CA ALA A 73 -5.20 -14.29 -13.12
C ALA A 73 -5.19 -15.33 -11.99
N HIS A 74 -5.24 -14.86 -10.74
CA HIS A 74 -5.26 -15.68 -9.53
C HIS A 74 -6.65 -15.79 -8.88
N GLN A 75 -7.71 -15.30 -9.54
CA GLN A 75 -9.09 -15.33 -9.03
C GLN A 75 -9.23 -14.73 -7.62
N THR A 76 -8.49 -13.66 -7.36
CA THR A 76 -8.45 -12.98 -6.05
C THR A 76 -8.60 -11.46 -6.21
N SER A 77 -8.57 -10.74 -5.09
CA SER A 77 -8.50 -9.27 -5.03
C SER A 77 -7.06 -8.75 -5.06
N ILE A 78 -6.90 -7.44 -5.23
CA ILE A 78 -5.59 -6.77 -5.09
C ILE A 78 -5.04 -6.93 -3.66
N ALA A 79 -5.93 -6.88 -2.66
CA ALA A 79 -5.58 -7.13 -1.26
C ALA A 79 -5.32 -8.62 -0.98
#